data_AF-A0A7S1Q3J7-F1
#
_entry.id   AF-A0A7S1Q3J7-F1
#
_cell.length_a   1.000
_cell.length_b   1.000
_cell.length_c   1.000
_cell.angle_alpha   90.00
_cell.angle_beta   90.00
_cell.angle_gamma   90.00
#
_symmetry.space_group_name_H-M   'P 1'
#
loop_
_entity.id
_entity.type
_entity.pdbx_description
1 polymer ?
#
loop_
_entity_poly.entity_id
_entity_poly.type
_entity_poly.pdbx_seq_one_letter_code
_entity_poly.pdbx_strand_id
1 'polypeptide(L)'
;MAPKLNPKDYVFADRKGEHLCKQPGEIGGLDFVIDGCEDCEIVLLDHVAQIFVDYCKRCTIVIGAVATSTFLRNCESCRFKVACGQLRTRDCVDCDVLVQVVGQPIIETSRGMRFGPILA
;
A
#
# COMPACT_ATOMS: atom_id res chain seq x y z
N MET A 1 -24.94 -3.43 18.98
CA MET A 1 -24.89 -3.59 17.52
C MET A 1 -23.52 -3.14 17.05
N ALA A 2 -22.80 -3.97 16.29
CA ALA A 2 -21.58 -3.50 15.64
C ALA A 2 -21.94 -2.34 14.67
N PRO A 3 -21.12 -1.29 14.59
CA PRO A 3 -21.36 -0.21 13.64
C PRO A 3 -21.40 -0.75 12.21
N LYS A 4 -22.30 -0.21 11.39
CA LYS A 4 -22.43 -0.61 9.99
C LYS A 4 -21.26 -0.03 9.20
N LEU A 5 -20.41 -0.90 8.66
CA LEU A 5 -19.24 -0.51 7.87
C LEU A 5 -19.68 0.15 6.54
N ASN A 6 -19.01 1.23 6.16
CA ASN A 6 -19.19 1.88 4.87
C ASN A 6 -17.94 1.63 4.00
N PRO A 7 -18.06 0.98 2.83
CA PRO A 7 -16.92 0.68 1.96
C PRO A 7 -16.05 1.89 1.60
N LYS A 8 -16.65 3.09 1.50
CA LYS A 8 -15.92 4.32 1.16
C LYS A 8 -14.87 4.71 2.19
N ASP A 9 -15.00 4.24 3.42
CA ASP A 9 -14.07 4.56 4.50
C ASP A 9 -12.75 3.76 4.36
N TYR A 10 -12.72 2.74 3.50
CA TYR A 10 -11.61 1.81 3.29
C TYR A 10 -10.93 1.99 1.92
N VAL A 11 -11.11 3.17 1.33
CA VAL A 11 -10.57 3.50 0.02
C VAL A 11 -10.01 4.92 0.03
N PHE A 12 -8.81 5.08 -0.51
CA PHE A 12 -8.33 6.36 -1.02
C PHE A 12 -8.26 6.29 -2.54
N ALA A 13 -9.12 7.04 -3.22
CA ALA A 13 -9.20 7.04 -4.68
C ALA A 13 -9.09 8.47 -5.24
N ASP A 14 -8.39 8.60 -6.38
CA ASP A 14 -8.32 9.83 -7.19
C ASP A 14 -7.86 11.08 -6.42
N ARG A 15 -6.87 10.91 -5.54
CA ARG A 15 -6.33 12.00 -4.70
C ARG A 15 -5.07 12.57 -5.32
N LYS A 16 -4.86 13.89 -5.16
CA LYS A 16 -3.71 14.57 -5.78
C LYS A 16 -3.07 15.63 -4.89
N GLY A 17 -1.78 15.47 -4.59
CA GLY A 17 -1.03 16.45 -3.79
C GLY A 17 -1.43 16.46 -2.31
N GLU A 18 -1.92 15.33 -1.79
CA GLU A 18 -2.55 15.28 -0.46
C GLU A 18 -1.77 14.41 0.52
N HIS A 19 -1.91 14.75 1.80
CA HIS A 19 -1.49 13.90 2.92
C HIS A 19 -2.72 13.17 3.46
N LEU A 20 -2.74 11.86 3.31
CA LEU A 20 -3.86 11.00 3.69
C LEU A 20 -3.42 10.08 4.81
N CYS A 21 -4.26 9.94 5.83
CA CYS A 21 -3.92 9.10 6.98
C CYS A 21 -5.12 8.32 7.49
N LYS A 22 -4.85 7.08 7.93
CA LYS A 22 -5.72 6.32 8.81
C LYS A 22 -5.05 6.15 10.17
N GLN A 23 -5.78 6.51 11.22
CA GLN A 23 -5.34 6.39 12.60
C GLN A 23 -5.53 4.96 13.13
N PRO A 24 -4.87 4.60 14.26
CA PRO A 24 -5.07 3.30 14.89
C PRO A 24 -6.54 3.02 15.19
N GLY A 25 -7.03 1.84 14.78
CA GLY A 25 -8.41 1.41 14.96
C GLY A 25 -9.39 1.85 13.88
N GLU A 26 -8.96 2.67 12.91
CA GLU A 26 -9.83 3.12 11.81
C GLU A 26 -9.96 2.10 10.67
N ILE A 27 -9.03 1.14 10.55
CA ILE A 27 -9.11 0.05 9.56
C ILE A 27 -9.53 -1.24 10.25
N GLY A 28 -8.97 -1.54 11.43
CA GLY A 28 -9.36 -2.67 12.25
C GLY A 28 -9.17 -4.03 11.57
N GLY A 29 -8.13 -4.18 10.74
CA GLY A 29 -7.83 -5.45 10.08
C GLY A 29 -8.75 -5.78 8.91
N LEU A 30 -9.45 -4.80 8.35
CA LEU A 30 -10.20 -4.96 7.11
C LEU A 30 -9.30 -4.73 5.88
N ASP A 31 -9.85 -5.01 4.70
CA ASP A 31 -9.18 -4.73 3.44
C ASP A 31 -9.13 -3.22 3.17
N PHE A 32 -8.11 -2.76 2.46
CA PHE A 32 -7.95 -1.36 2.08
C PHE A 32 -7.55 -1.23 0.61
N VAL A 33 -7.99 -0.16 -0.05
CA VAL A 33 -7.64 0.15 -1.44
C VAL A 33 -7.06 1.56 -1.54
N ILE A 34 -5.96 1.69 -2.27
CA ILE A 34 -5.42 2.97 -2.71
C ILE A 34 -5.40 2.93 -4.25
N ASP A 35 -6.14 3.81 -4.90
CA ASP A 35 -6.35 3.77 -6.34
C ASP A 35 -6.17 5.16 -6.98
N GLY A 36 -5.43 5.25 -8.07
CA GLY A 36 -5.33 6.49 -8.86
C GLY A 36 -4.78 7.72 -8.11
N CYS A 37 -3.99 7.54 -7.06
CA CYS A 37 -3.44 8.66 -6.30
C CYS A 37 -2.14 9.20 -6.92
N GLU A 38 -1.99 10.51 -7.02
CA GLU A 38 -0.81 11.18 -7.57
C GLU A 38 -0.18 12.18 -6.60
N ASP A 39 1.14 12.24 -6.51
CA ASP A 39 1.85 13.24 -5.69
C ASP A 39 1.41 13.24 -4.20
N CYS A 40 1.03 12.08 -3.67
CA CYS A 40 0.46 11.96 -2.32
C CYS A 40 1.43 11.34 -1.31
N GLU A 41 1.23 11.71 -0.04
CA GLU A 41 1.78 11.00 1.11
C GLU A 41 0.65 10.25 1.82
N ILE A 42 0.72 8.94 1.88
CA ILE A 42 -0.35 8.09 2.41
C ILE A 42 0.19 7.24 3.55
N VAL A 43 -0.43 7.35 4.72
CA VAL A 43 0.03 6.65 5.94
C VAL A 43 -1.14 5.91 6.59
N LEU A 44 -1.11 4.58 6.53
CA LEU A 44 -2.09 3.73 7.20
C LEU A 44 -1.50 3.24 8.54
N LEU A 45 -1.80 3.94 9.63
CA LEU A 45 -1.33 3.63 10.99
C LEU A 45 -2.18 2.56 11.69
N ASP A 46 -2.56 1.53 10.95
CA ASP A 46 -3.35 0.42 11.48
C ASP A 46 -3.03 -0.87 10.72
N HIS A 47 -3.38 -2.01 11.31
CA HIS A 47 -3.27 -3.30 10.66
C HIS A 47 -4.36 -3.48 9.60
N VAL A 48 -3.98 -4.16 8.51
CA VAL A 48 -4.81 -4.37 7.32
C VAL A 48 -4.87 -5.86 7.02
N ALA A 49 -6.02 -6.40 6.60
CA ALA A 49 -6.08 -7.80 6.16
C ALA A 49 -5.34 -7.99 4.84
N GLN A 50 -5.74 -7.24 3.83
CA GLN A 50 -5.18 -7.24 2.48
C GLN A 50 -5.22 -5.82 1.90
N ILE A 51 -4.21 -5.45 1.10
CA ILE A 51 -4.18 -4.13 0.46
C ILE A 51 -3.91 -4.21 -1.04
N PHE A 52 -4.64 -3.39 -1.79
CA PHE A 52 -4.41 -3.12 -3.20
C PHE A 52 -3.95 -1.67 -3.37
N VAL A 53 -2.80 -1.47 -4.01
CA VAL A 53 -2.33 -0.16 -4.44
C VAL A 53 -2.22 -0.16 -5.95
N ASP A 54 -3.08 0.62 -6.59
CA ASP A 54 -3.30 0.62 -8.03
C ASP A 54 -3.11 2.01 -8.61
N TYR A 55 -2.48 2.07 -9.79
CA TYR A 55 -2.40 3.29 -10.62
C TYR A 55 -1.84 4.53 -9.89
N CYS A 56 -1.01 4.34 -8.87
CA CYS A 56 -0.43 5.42 -8.08
C CYS A 56 0.86 5.96 -8.68
N LYS A 57 1.06 7.28 -8.65
CA LYS A 57 2.23 7.95 -9.24
C LYS A 57 2.87 8.96 -8.29
N ARG A 58 4.20 8.90 -8.15
CA ARG A 58 4.97 9.84 -7.32
C ARG A 58 4.45 9.93 -5.88
N CYS A 59 4.01 8.80 -5.33
CA CYS A 59 3.48 8.71 -3.97
C CYS A 59 4.48 8.11 -2.99
N THR A 60 4.43 8.56 -1.74
CA THR A 60 5.05 7.85 -0.61
C THR A 60 3.96 7.19 0.20
N ILE A 61 4.01 5.87 0.35
CA ILE A 61 2.95 5.06 0.93
C ILE A 61 3.53 4.19 2.05
N VAL A 62 3.09 4.46 3.28
CA VAL A 62 3.45 3.70 4.48
C VAL A 62 2.23 2.93 4.95
N ILE A 63 2.38 1.61 5.05
CA ILE A 63 1.29 0.69 5.39
C ILE A 63 1.67 0.00 6.69
N GLY A 64 0.73 -0.07 7.64
CA GLY A 64 0.85 -0.91 8.82
C GLY A 64 0.99 -2.40 8.46
N ALA A 65 1.02 -3.26 9.47
CA ALA A 65 1.17 -4.69 9.23
C ALA A 65 0.00 -5.23 8.40
N VAL A 66 0.32 -5.87 7.27
CA VAL A 66 -0.65 -6.53 6.40
C VAL A 66 -0.65 -8.02 6.69
N ALA A 67 -1.78 -8.54 7.18
CA ALA A 67 -1.89 -9.93 7.60
C ALA A 67 -1.64 -10.92 6.46
N THR A 68 -2.12 -10.59 5.26
CA THR A 68 -2.03 -11.46 4.09
C THR A 68 -1.20 -10.82 2.97
N SER A 69 -1.83 -10.31 1.93
CA SER A 69 -1.18 -9.92 0.68
C SER A 69 -1.17 -8.41 0.49
N THR A 70 -0.05 -7.91 -0.02
CA THR A 70 0.10 -6.57 -0.56
C THR A 70 0.25 -6.68 -2.07
N PHE A 71 -0.63 -6.02 -2.81
CA PHE A 71 -0.57 -5.93 -4.27
C PHE A 71 -0.20 -4.50 -4.68
N LEU A 72 0.90 -4.36 -5.42
CA LEU A 72 1.31 -3.10 -6.04
C LEU A 72 1.16 -3.25 -7.55
N ARG A 73 0.23 -2.52 -8.18
CA ARG A 73 -0.07 -2.67 -9.61
C ARG A 73 -0.06 -1.32 -10.30
N ASN A 74 0.53 -1.25 -11.50
CA ASN A 74 0.56 -0.02 -12.31
C ASN A 74 1.09 1.21 -11.56
N CYS A 75 2.06 1.04 -10.66
CA CYS A 75 2.61 2.13 -9.85
C CYS A 75 3.90 2.69 -10.46
N GLU A 76 4.05 4.01 -10.45
CA GLU A 76 5.19 4.69 -11.09
C GLU A 76 5.86 5.68 -10.14
N SER A 77 7.19 5.62 -10.00
CA SER A 77 7.96 6.52 -9.14
C SER A 77 7.46 6.57 -7.69
N CYS A 78 6.96 5.46 -7.16
CA CYS A 78 6.40 5.38 -5.81
C CYS A 78 7.41 4.81 -4.81
N ARG A 79 7.31 5.24 -3.55
CA ARG A 79 8.03 4.66 -2.42
C ARG A 79 7.06 3.98 -1.47
N PHE A 80 7.34 2.72 -1.15
CA PHE A 80 6.50 1.88 -0.30
C PHE A 80 7.26 1.46 0.96
N LYS A 81 6.57 1.44 2.09
CA LYS A 81 7.04 0.81 3.33
C LYS A 81 5.96 -0.10 3.88
N VAL A 82 6.23 -1.41 3.93
CA VAL A 82 5.19 -2.41 4.26
C VAL A 82 5.78 -3.67 4.90
N ALA A 83 5.08 -4.20 5.91
CA ALA A 83 5.30 -5.56 6.42
C ALA A 83 4.10 -6.43 6.01
N CYS A 84 4.33 -7.57 5.36
CA CYS A 84 3.24 -8.38 4.80
C CYS A 84 3.53 -9.88 4.78
N GLY A 85 2.47 -10.70 4.73
CA GLY A 85 2.60 -12.14 4.46
C GLY A 85 3.11 -12.42 3.04
N GLN A 86 2.54 -11.75 2.05
CA GLN A 86 2.93 -11.83 0.64
C GLN A 86 3.07 -10.44 0.02
N LEU A 87 4.11 -10.25 -0.79
CA LEU A 87 4.26 -9.07 -1.65
C LEU A 87 4.17 -9.52 -3.12
N ARG A 88 3.27 -8.89 -3.88
CA ARG A 88 3.15 -9.08 -5.32
C ARG A 88 3.17 -7.73 -6.02
N THR A 89 4.06 -7.57 -6.99
CA THR A 89 4.16 -6.36 -7.81
C THR A 89 3.94 -6.70 -9.28
N ARG A 90 3.14 -5.89 -9.98
CA ARG A 90 2.91 -6.04 -11.43
C ARG A 90 2.89 -4.68 -12.11
N ASP A 91 3.49 -4.55 -13.29
CA ASP A 91 3.45 -3.32 -14.10
C ASP A 91 3.95 -2.07 -13.35
N CYS A 92 4.95 -2.23 -12.46
CA CYS A 92 5.50 -1.13 -11.68
C CYS A 92 6.80 -0.58 -12.30
N VAL A 93 7.00 0.73 -12.19
CA VAL A 93 8.14 1.45 -12.79
C VAL A 93 8.80 2.33 -11.75
N ASP A 94 10.12 2.19 -11.59
CA ASP A 94 10.98 3.06 -10.76
C ASP A 94 10.54 3.18 -9.29
N CYS A 95 10.05 2.09 -8.70
CA CYS A 95 9.56 2.08 -7.33
C CYS A 95 10.61 1.60 -6.30
N ASP A 96 10.60 2.24 -5.14
CA ASP A 96 11.37 1.86 -3.95
C ASP A 96 10.47 1.11 -2.96
N VAL A 97 10.87 -0.08 -2.50
CA VAL A 97 10.08 -0.90 -1.58
C VAL A 97 10.91 -1.29 -0.37
N LEU A 98 10.61 -0.68 0.78
CA LEU A 98 11.13 -1.07 2.09
C LEU A 98 10.20 -2.12 2.69
N VAL A 99 10.63 -3.39 2.72
CA VAL A 99 9.74 -4.51 2.99
C VAL A 99 10.28 -5.47 4.06
N GLN A 100 9.37 -6.00 4.86
CA GLN A 100 9.52 -7.27 5.56
C GLN A 100 8.44 -8.21 5.03
N VAL A 101 8.84 -9.36 4.48
CA VAL A 101 7.89 -10.33 3.92
C VAL A 101 8.21 -11.73 4.47
N VAL A 102 7.17 -12.48 4.84
CA VAL A 102 7.33 -13.84 5.40
C VAL A 102 7.86 -14.80 4.35
N GLY A 103 7.35 -14.69 3.12
CA GLY A 103 7.78 -15.48 1.97
C GLY A 103 8.74 -14.74 1.04
N GLN A 104 8.80 -15.19 -0.22
CA GLN A 104 9.54 -14.51 -1.27
C GLN A 104 8.65 -13.46 -1.96
N PRO A 105 9.14 -12.23 -2.19
CA PRO A 105 8.41 -11.23 -2.96
C PRO A 105 8.32 -11.66 -4.44
N ILE A 106 7.19 -11.39 -5.07
CA ILE A 106 6.94 -11.69 -6.49
C ILE A 106 6.94 -10.39 -7.28
N ILE A 107 7.72 -10.35 -8.35
CA ILE A 107 7.83 -9.21 -9.27
C ILE A 107 7.49 -9.68 -10.68
N GLU A 108 6.52 -9.05 -11.32
CA GLU A 108 6.06 -9.36 -12.67
C GLU A 108 6.03 -8.08 -13.52
N THR A 109 6.50 -8.14 -14.77
CA THR A 109 6.41 -7.06 -15.77
C THR A 109 6.78 -5.67 -15.22
N SER A 110 7.78 -5.60 -14.35
CA SER A 110 8.17 -4.37 -13.64
C SER A 110 9.63 -4.02 -13.92
N ARG A 111 9.99 -2.73 -13.88
CA ARG A 111 11.36 -2.24 -14.13
C ARG A 111 11.76 -1.17 -13.11
N GLY A 112 13.05 -1.07 -12.82
CA GLY A 112 13.56 -0.07 -11.88
C GLY A 112 13.13 -0.29 -10.42
N MET A 113 12.72 -1.51 -10.07
CA MET A 113 12.32 -1.87 -8.70
C MET A 113 13.54 -2.00 -7.79
N ARG A 114 13.51 -1.32 -6.64
CA ARG A 114 14.58 -1.32 -5.63
C ARG A 114 14.02 -1.79 -4.29
N PHE A 115 14.70 -2.72 -3.63
CA PHE A 115 14.23 -3.32 -2.38
C PHE A 115 15.23 -3.11 -1.25
N GLY A 116 14.72 -2.75 -0.07
CA GLY A 116 15.50 -2.60 1.14
C GLY A 116 14.78 -3.18 2.36
N PRO A 117 15.49 -3.40 3.48
CA PRO A 117 14.86 -3.86 4.70
C PRO A 117 13.91 -2.78 5.24
N ILE A 118 12.80 -3.17 5.85
CA ILE A 118 11.77 -2.22 6.33
C ILE A 118 12.29 -1.16 7.32
N LEU A 119 13.40 -1.44 8.02
CA LEU A 119 14.01 -0.55 9.00
C LEU A 119 15.16 0.32 8.45
N ALA A 120 15.44 0.26 7.14
CA ALA A 120 16.37 1.19 6.48
C ALA A 120 15.78 2.58 6.28
#